data_AF-A0A350P2H7-F1
#
_entry.id   AF-A0A350P2H7-F1
#
_cell.length_a   1.000
_cell.length_b   1.000
_cell.length_c   1.000
_cell.angle_alpha   90.00
_cell.angle_beta   90.00
_cell.angle_gamma   90.00
#
_symmetry.space_group_name_H-M   'P 1'
#
loop_
_entity.id
_entity.type
_entity.pdbx_description
1 polymer ?
#
loop_
_entity_poly.entity_id
_entity_poly.type
_entity_poly.pdbx_seq_one_letter_code
_entity_poly.pdbx_strand_id
1 'polypeptide(L)'
;MYVAIECVSESKEYIVCVSKAVLGTWRSLKQEKKQSPEAFGVLIGGQNQNASQFWIEDCTQPLARDVSTRTSFLMQDPRHQRSVDRHFKESKGTSGYLGTWHSHPEQIPSPSHVDLKDWHSCCARNSDRNLIFVIVGISYFCIYHRAGTEFKRIYKDLL
;
A
#
# COMPACT_ATOMS: atom_id res chain seq x y z
N MET A 1 21.19 -6.02 4.79
CA MET A 1 21.18 -4.57 4.49
C MET A 1 20.16 -3.96 5.43
N TYR A 2 20.57 -3.12 6.38
CA TYR A 2 19.67 -2.55 7.38
C TYR A 2 18.81 -1.48 6.70
N VAL A 3 17.54 -1.81 6.45
CA VAL A 3 16.55 -0.81 6.06
C VAL A 3 16.33 0.03 7.32
N ALA A 4 16.60 1.32 7.25
CA ALA A 4 16.20 2.26 8.29
C ALA A 4 14.67 2.30 8.27
N ILE A 5 14.08 1.65 9.27
CA ILE A 5 12.65 1.52 9.44
C ILE A 5 12.27 2.43 10.59
N GLU A 6 11.61 3.55 10.28
CA GLU A 6 10.97 4.39 11.29
C GLU A 6 9.63 3.73 11.63
N CYS A 7 9.57 3.15 12.83
CA CYS A 7 8.37 2.53 13.38
C CYS A 7 7.46 3.63 13.92
N VAL A 8 6.24 3.72 13.44
CA VAL A 8 5.24 4.61 14.05
C VAL A 8 3.92 3.86 14.14
N SER A 9 3.16 4.17 15.18
CA SER A 9 1.96 3.48 15.60
C SER A 9 0.99 4.52 16.19
N GLU A 10 -0.24 4.59 15.68
CA GLU A 10 -1.31 5.42 16.30
C GLU A 10 -2.01 4.68 17.45
N SER A 11 -1.87 3.36 17.57
CA SER A 11 -2.52 2.54 18.60
C SER A 11 -1.57 1.45 19.10
N LYS A 12 -1.59 1.12 20.39
CA LYS A 12 -0.73 0.07 21.00
C LYS A 12 -0.86 -1.33 20.34
N GLU A 13 -1.73 -1.51 19.36
CA GLU A 13 -2.08 -2.76 18.68
C GLU A 13 -1.29 -3.03 17.40
N TYR A 14 -0.83 -1.98 16.69
CA TYR A 14 -0.16 -2.14 15.38
C TYR A 14 1.17 -1.40 15.33
N ILE A 15 2.19 -2.03 14.74
CA ILE A 15 3.46 -1.39 14.40
C ILE A 15 3.61 -1.45 12.88
N VAL A 16 3.76 -0.29 12.25
CA VAL A 16 4.03 -0.22 10.81
C VAL A 16 5.37 0.43 10.55
N CYS A 17 6.07 -0.17 9.61
CA CYS A 17 7.46 0.05 9.30
C CYS A 17 7.55 0.36 7.81
N VAL A 18 7.84 1.60 7.41
CA VAL A 18 7.88 1.98 6.00
C VAL A 18 9.30 2.35 5.59
N SER A 19 9.79 1.76 4.49
CA SER A 19 11.13 2.08 3.99
C SER A 19 11.19 3.51 3.44
N LYS A 20 12.36 4.15 3.55
CA LYS A 20 12.59 5.49 2.99
C LYS A 20 12.38 5.55 1.48
N ALA A 21 12.63 4.46 0.76
CA ALA A 21 12.42 4.38 -0.69
C ALA A 21 10.93 4.40 -1.05
N VAL A 22 10.10 3.72 -0.27
CA VAL A 22 8.63 3.75 -0.41
C VAL A 22 8.10 5.15 -0.13
N LEU A 23 8.52 5.79 0.97
CA LEU A 23 8.14 7.17 1.27
C LEU A 23 8.58 8.13 0.16
N GLY A 24 9.79 7.98 -0.39
CA GLY A 24 10.27 8.75 -1.52
C GLY A 24 9.41 8.58 -2.78
N THR A 25 8.95 7.36 -3.04
CA THR A 25 8.05 7.03 -4.15
C THR A 25 6.67 7.67 -3.96
N TRP A 26 6.08 7.55 -2.78
CA TRP A 26 4.78 8.17 -2.49
C TRP A 26 4.85 9.70 -2.56
N ARG A 27 5.92 10.32 -2.06
CA ARG A 27 6.14 11.78 -2.17
C ARG A 27 6.17 12.26 -3.61
N SER A 28 6.82 11.52 -4.51
CA SER A 28 6.95 11.91 -5.92
C SER A 28 5.70 11.64 -6.75
N LEU A 29 4.84 10.73 -6.30
CA LEU A 29 3.64 10.28 -7.01
C LEU A 29 2.32 10.77 -6.40
N LYS A 30 2.37 11.82 -5.58
CA LYS A 30 1.16 12.49 -5.07
C LYS A 30 0.29 13.03 -6.21
N GLN A 31 -1.02 13.01 -6.00
CA GLN A 31 -1.99 13.53 -6.96
C GLN A 31 -2.21 15.06 -6.83
N GLU A 32 -1.13 15.84 -6.84
CA GLU A 32 -1.16 17.28 -6.53
C GLU A 32 -1.86 18.12 -7.61
N LYS A 33 -1.69 17.78 -8.89
CA LYS A 33 -2.26 18.59 -9.99
C LYS A 33 -3.71 18.19 -10.23
N LYS A 34 -4.53 19.18 -10.62
CA LYS A 34 -5.96 18.99 -10.93
C LYS A 34 -6.24 17.93 -12.00
N GLN A 35 -5.29 17.69 -12.90
CA GLN A 35 -5.40 16.71 -13.98
C GLN A 35 -4.53 15.46 -13.77
N SER A 36 -3.83 15.35 -12.63
CA SER A 36 -3.07 14.13 -12.34
C SER A 36 -4.03 12.94 -12.17
N PRO A 37 -3.79 11.82 -12.86
CA PRO A 37 -4.46 10.57 -12.57
C PRO A 37 -4.04 10.03 -11.20
N GLU A 38 -4.75 9.04 -10.68
CA GLU A 38 -4.31 8.30 -9.50
C GLU A 38 -3.03 7.53 -9.83
N ALA A 39 -2.02 7.65 -8.97
CA ALA A 39 -0.91 6.71 -8.92
C ALA A 39 -1.28 5.54 -8.02
N PHE A 40 -0.72 4.37 -8.29
CA PHE A 40 -1.02 3.13 -7.58
C PHE A 40 0.08 2.10 -7.78
N GLY A 41 -0.02 1.03 -7.01
CA GLY A 41 0.78 -0.16 -7.19
C GLY A 41 0.59 -1.18 -6.07
N VAL A 42 1.40 -2.23 -6.10
CA VAL A 42 1.45 -3.22 -5.03
C VAL A 42 2.44 -2.79 -3.95
N LEU A 43 2.14 -3.20 -2.72
CA LEU A 43 3.04 -3.13 -1.57
C LEU A 43 3.77 -4.46 -1.43
N ILE A 44 5.07 -4.37 -1.21
CA ILE A 44 5.96 -5.52 -1.10
C ILE A 44 6.63 -5.47 0.28
N GLY A 45 6.56 -6.59 0.98
CA GLY A 45 7.14 -6.68 2.31
C GLY A 45 6.61 -7.86 3.12
N GLY A 46 6.76 -7.76 4.42
CA GLY A 46 6.46 -8.84 5.36
C GLY A 46 5.47 -8.42 6.45
N GLN A 47 5.00 -9.42 7.18
CA GLN A 47 4.22 -9.23 8.39
C GLN A 47 4.51 -10.34 9.40
N ASN A 48 4.25 -10.07 10.68
CA ASN A 48 4.30 -11.12 11.69
C ASN A 48 3.07 -12.04 11.60
N GLN A 49 3.12 -13.17 12.29
CA GLN A 49 2.06 -14.20 12.22
C GLN A 49 0.67 -13.69 12.62
N ASN A 50 0.61 -12.71 13.52
CA ASN A 50 -0.65 -12.17 14.06
C ASN A 50 -1.11 -10.88 13.35
N ALA A 51 -0.43 -10.46 12.28
CA ALA A 51 -0.73 -9.23 11.55
C ALA A 51 -0.83 -7.98 12.43
N SER A 52 0.02 -7.90 13.47
CA SER A 52 0.19 -6.73 14.33
C SER A 52 1.44 -5.93 14.00
N GLN A 53 2.32 -6.48 13.16
CA GLN A 53 3.52 -5.81 12.68
C GLN A 53 3.64 -5.98 11.17
N PHE A 54 3.83 -4.87 10.46
CA PHE A 54 3.94 -4.83 9.00
C PHE A 54 5.20 -4.08 8.58
N TRP A 55 5.98 -4.66 7.68
CA TRP A 55 7.16 -4.04 7.08
C TRP A 55 6.90 -3.81 5.60
N ILE A 56 6.73 -2.55 5.19
CA ILE A 56 6.59 -2.10 3.81
C ILE A 56 7.99 -1.78 3.29
N GLU A 57 8.57 -2.73 2.57
CA GLU A 57 9.98 -2.70 2.15
C GLU A 57 10.15 -2.03 0.79
N ASP A 58 9.26 -2.34 -0.15
CA ASP A 58 9.22 -1.77 -1.49
C ASP A 58 7.77 -1.59 -1.98
N CYS A 59 7.58 -0.82 -3.05
CA CYS A 59 6.31 -0.71 -3.73
C CYS A 59 6.52 -0.50 -5.23
N THR A 60 5.62 -1.02 -6.04
CA THR A 60 5.64 -0.71 -7.47
C THR A 60 4.96 0.63 -7.74
N GLN A 61 5.29 1.24 -8.87
CA GLN A 61 4.66 2.44 -9.41
C GLN A 61 3.75 2.08 -10.59
N PRO A 62 2.91 2.99 -11.10
CA PRO A 62 2.19 2.76 -12.35
C PRO A 62 3.14 2.38 -13.50
N LEU A 63 2.78 1.36 -14.25
CA LEU A 63 3.56 0.79 -15.34
C LEU A 63 2.86 1.01 -16.67
N ALA A 64 3.62 0.83 -17.76
CA ALA A 64 3.19 1.26 -19.10
C ALA A 64 1.90 0.60 -19.62
N ARG A 65 1.53 -0.58 -19.10
CA ARG A 65 0.29 -1.25 -19.50
C ARG A 65 -0.90 -0.92 -18.61
N ASP A 66 -0.70 -0.19 -17.51
CA ASP A 66 -1.82 0.14 -16.63
C ASP A 66 -2.68 1.26 -17.22
N VAL A 67 -3.92 1.34 -16.75
CA VAL A 67 -4.85 2.41 -17.10
C VAL A 67 -5.19 3.16 -15.83
N SER A 68 -5.17 4.49 -15.89
CA SER A 68 -5.55 5.33 -14.75
C SER A 68 -6.36 6.53 -15.19
N THR A 69 -7.35 6.86 -14.39
CA THR A 69 -8.11 8.10 -14.46
C THR A 69 -7.84 8.91 -13.20
N ARG A 70 -8.53 10.03 -13.03
CA ARG A 70 -8.40 10.84 -11.81
C ARG A 70 -8.96 10.16 -10.56
N THR A 71 -9.88 9.21 -10.70
CA THR A 71 -10.65 8.64 -9.59
C THR A 71 -10.78 7.11 -9.67
N SER A 72 -9.93 6.46 -10.47
CA SER A 72 -9.90 5.01 -10.63
C SER A 72 -8.68 4.56 -11.41
N PHE A 73 -8.30 3.31 -11.25
CA PHE A 73 -7.26 2.67 -12.04
C PHE A 73 -7.57 1.20 -12.34
N LEU A 74 -6.84 0.65 -13.30
CA LEU A 74 -6.77 -0.77 -13.61
C LEU A 74 -5.29 -1.18 -13.64
N MET A 75 -4.86 -1.86 -12.57
CA MET A 75 -3.52 -2.42 -12.43
C MET A 75 -3.45 -3.76 -13.16
N GLN A 76 -2.85 -3.77 -14.34
CA GLN A 76 -2.85 -4.93 -15.26
C GLN A 76 -1.47 -5.27 -15.83
N ASP A 77 -0.45 -4.45 -15.61
CA ASP A 77 0.90 -4.77 -16.07
C ASP A 77 1.46 -5.96 -15.27
N PRO A 78 1.83 -7.07 -15.94
CA PRO A 78 2.32 -8.27 -15.24
C PRO A 78 3.67 -8.06 -14.53
N ARG A 79 4.33 -6.92 -14.74
CA ARG A 79 5.54 -6.55 -13.99
C ARG A 79 5.29 -6.33 -12.50
N HIS A 80 4.07 -5.99 -12.09
CA HIS A 80 3.74 -5.90 -10.66
C HIS A 80 3.98 -7.24 -9.96
N GLN A 81 3.39 -8.31 -10.49
CA GLN A 81 3.58 -9.67 -9.98
C GLN A 81 5.05 -10.10 -10.07
N ARG A 82 5.73 -9.80 -11.17
CA ARG A 82 7.17 -10.13 -11.29
C ARG A 82 8.02 -9.44 -10.22
N SER A 83 7.67 -8.22 -9.81
CA SER A 83 8.38 -7.54 -8.72
C SER A 83 8.15 -8.24 -7.38
N VAL A 84 6.90 -8.65 -7.10
CA VAL A 84 6.56 -9.46 -5.92
C VAL A 84 7.35 -10.77 -5.91
N ASP A 85 7.31 -11.52 -7.01
CA ASP A 85 7.95 -12.84 -7.11
C ASP A 85 9.47 -12.76 -6.92
N ARG A 86 10.08 -11.69 -7.46
CA ARG A 86 11.51 -11.42 -7.28
C ARG A 86 11.84 -11.19 -5.81
N HIS A 87 11.13 -10.29 -5.14
CA HIS A 87 11.35 -10.02 -3.71
C HIS A 87 11.13 -11.26 -2.85
N PHE A 88 10.09 -12.05 -3.16
CA PHE A 88 9.80 -13.30 -2.46
C PHE A 88 10.94 -14.30 -2.61
N LYS A 89 11.46 -14.47 -3.82
CA LYS A 89 12.59 -15.37 -4.08
C LYS A 89 13.86 -14.89 -3.39
N GLU A 90 14.21 -13.62 -3.52
CA GLU A 90 15.44 -13.03 -2.98
C GLU A 90 15.46 -13.02 -1.44
N SER A 91 14.30 -12.78 -0.83
CA SER A 91 14.12 -12.82 0.63
C SER A 91 13.95 -14.22 1.21
N LYS A 92 14.00 -15.28 0.38
CA LYS A 92 13.69 -16.66 0.78
C LYS A 92 12.31 -16.81 1.42
N GLY A 93 11.34 -16.04 0.92
CA GLY A 93 9.93 -16.14 1.26
C GLY A 93 9.44 -15.20 2.35
N THR A 94 10.26 -14.28 2.86
CA THR A 94 9.85 -13.38 3.96
C THR A 94 9.29 -12.05 3.48
N SER A 95 9.51 -11.66 2.22
CA SER A 95 9.04 -10.41 1.62
C SER A 95 8.24 -10.69 0.35
N GLY A 96 6.94 -10.43 0.37
CA GLY A 96 6.04 -10.75 -0.75
C GLY A 96 4.90 -9.74 -0.87
N TYR A 97 3.80 -10.16 -1.51
CA TYR A 97 2.63 -9.30 -1.67
C TYR A 97 1.99 -8.99 -0.31
N LEU A 98 1.94 -7.71 0.03
CA LEU A 98 1.44 -7.20 1.31
C LEU A 98 0.10 -6.46 1.15
N GLY A 99 -0.24 -6.05 -0.07
CA GLY A 99 -1.48 -5.33 -0.40
C GLY A 99 -1.24 -4.30 -1.51
N THR A 100 -2.04 -3.24 -1.54
CA THR A 100 -1.95 -2.19 -2.57
C THR A 100 -1.89 -0.80 -1.98
N TRP A 101 -1.37 0.14 -2.76
CA TRP A 101 -1.44 1.56 -2.47
C TRP A 101 -1.99 2.32 -3.67
N HIS A 102 -2.60 3.47 -3.40
CA HIS A 102 -2.96 4.45 -4.42
C HIS A 102 -2.95 5.88 -3.86
N SER A 103 -3.01 6.88 -4.73
CA SER A 103 -3.00 8.29 -4.35
C SER A 103 -4.39 8.91 -4.44
N HIS A 104 -4.74 9.80 -3.51
CA HIS A 104 -5.91 10.68 -3.59
C HIS A 104 -5.47 12.16 -3.65
N PRO A 105 -6.30 13.07 -4.20
CA PRO A 105 -6.02 14.50 -4.22
C PRO A 105 -6.38 15.20 -2.89
N GLU A 106 -6.68 14.43 -1.84
CA GLU A 106 -7.09 14.88 -0.51
C GLU A 106 -5.88 15.17 0.37
N GLN A 107 -5.97 16.14 1.28
CA GLN A 107 -4.87 16.44 2.22
C GLN A 107 -4.60 15.27 3.17
N ILE A 108 -5.67 14.77 3.78
CA ILE A 108 -5.70 13.55 4.60
C ILE A 108 -6.68 12.62 3.87
N PRO A 109 -6.19 11.51 3.28
CA PRO A 109 -7.02 10.72 2.41
C PRO A 109 -7.98 9.82 3.19
N SER A 110 -9.11 9.49 2.56
CA SER A 110 -10.08 8.51 3.04
C SER A 110 -10.54 7.58 1.92
N PRO A 111 -10.83 6.29 2.20
CA PRO A 111 -11.27 5.37 1.16
C PRO A 111 -12.65 5.74 0.64
N SER A 112 -12.81 5.67 -0.67
CA SER A 112 -14.09 5.70 -1.36
C SER A 112 -14.79 4.33 -1.28
N HIS A 113 -16.04 4.28 -1.73
CA HIS A 113 -16.77 3.01 -1.87
C HIS A 113 -16.10 2.07 -2.88
N VAL A 114 -15.46 2.61 -3.92
CA VAL A 114 -14.77 1.82 -4.94
C VAL A 114 -13.55 1.14 -4.32
N ASP A 115 -12.80 1.85 -3.47
CA ASP A 115 -11.63 1.32 -2.77
C ASP A 115 -12.02 0.18 -1.84
N LEU A 116 -13.06 0.37 -1.01
CA LEU A 116 -13.54 -0.66 -0.09
C LEU A 116 -13.95 -1.94 -0.85
N LYS A 117 -14.63 -1.79 -1.99
CA LYS A 117 -15.04 -2.93 -2.83
C LYS A 117 -13.84 -3.66 -3.44
N ASP A 118 -12.84 -2.93 -3.93
CA ASP A 118 -11.60 -3.54 -4.43
C ASP A 118 -10.83 -4.24 -3.30
N TRP A 119 -10.73 -3.62 -2.12
CA TRP A 119 -10.02 -4.20 -0.97
C TRP A 119 -10.67 -5.49 -0.49
N HIS A 120 -12.01 -5.54 -0.44
CA HIS A 120 -12.73 -6.79 -0.18
C HIS A 120 -12.38 -7.88 -1.21
N SER A 121 -12.33 -7.51 -2.49
CA SER A 121 -11.99 -8.44 -3.57
C SER A 121 -10.53 -8.90 -3.49
N CYS A 122 -9.60 -8.01 -3.13
CA CYS A 122 -8.20 -8.32 -2.86
C CYS A 122 -8.07 -9.32 -1.71
N CYS A 123 -8.73 -9.08 -0.57
CA CYS A 123 -8.72 -10.01 0.55
C CYS A 123 -9.36 -11.37 0.19
N ALA A 124 -10.43 -11.38 -0.60
CA ALA A 124 -11.08 -12.63 -1.02
C ALA A 124 -10.17 -13.49 -1.92
N ARG A 125 -9.40 -12.87 -2.81
CA ARG A 125 -8.41 -13.55 -3.67
C ARG A 125 -7.16 -14.02 -2.92
N ASN A 126 -6.90 -13.47 -1.73
CA ASN A 126 -5.70 -13.73 -0.92
C ASN A 126 -6.12 -14.11 0.51
N SER A 127 -7.01 -15.10 0.65
CA SER A 127 -7.61 -15.49 1.93
C SER A 127 -6.61 -16.05 2.94
N ASP A 128 -5.42 -16.44 2.47
CA ASP A 128 -4.28 -16.94 3.26
C ASP A 128 -3.45 -15.81 3.90
N ARG A 129 -3.78 -14.53 3.65
CA ARG A 129 -2.95 -13.38 4.03
C ARG A 129 -3.78 -12.28 4.67
N ASN A 130 -3.15 -11.56 5.60
CA ASN A 130 -3.68 -10.30 6.08
C ASN A 130 -3.06 -9.16 5.25
N LEU A 131 -3.91 -8.46 4.50
CA LEU A 131 -3.47 -7.38 3.60
C LEU A 131 -3.65 -6.03 4.27
N ILE A 132 -2.75 -5.10 3.95
CA ILE A 132 -2.92 -3.68 4.27
C ILE A 132 -3.13 -2.88 2.99
N PHE A 133 -3.80 -1.75 3.13
CA PHE A 133 -4.09 -0.85 2.02
C PHE A 133 -3.64 0.55 2.37
N VAL A 134 -2.97 1.23 1.44
CA VAL A 134 -2.45 2.58 1.67
C VAL A 134 -3.11 3.56 0.73
N ILE A 135 -3.53 4.69 1.27
CA ILE A 135 -3.92 5.85 0.47
C ILE A 135 -2.95 6.99 0.75
N VAL A 136 -2.34 7.51 -0.30
CA VAL A 136 -1.38 8.62 -0.25
C VAL A 136 -2.09 9.90 -0.64
N GLY A 137 -2.29 10.81 0.32
CA GLY A 137 -2.82 12.14 0.08
C GLY A 137 -1.73 13.15 -0.24
N ILE A 138 -2.10 14.43 -0.22
CA ILE A 138 -1.18 15.54 -0.51
C ILE A 138 -0.20 15.81 0.64
N SER A 139 -0.69 15.73 1.88
CA SER A 139 0.10 15.99 3.09
C SER A 139 0.30 14.75 3.95
N TYR A 140 -0.63 13.79 3.92
CA TYR A 140 -0.60 12.59 4.75
C TYR A 140 -0.77 11.34 3.92
N PHE A 141 -0.27 10.22 4.41
CA PHE A 141 -0.71 8.90 3.98
C PHE A 141 -1.44 8.19 5.12
N CYS A 142 -2.38 7.33 4.76
CA CYS A 142 -3.20 6.55 5.68
C CYS A 142 -3.06 5.06 5.33
N ILE A 143 -2.91 4.20 6.35
CA ILE A 143 -2.84 2.74 6.18
C ILE A 143 -4.06 2.12 6.85
N TYR A 144 -4.68 1.19 6.13
CA TYR A 144 -5.89 0.49 6.51
C TYR A 144 -5.65 -1.01 6.62
N HIS A 145 -6.27 -1.63 7.61
CA HIS A 145 -6.25 -3.07 7.82
C HIS A 145 -7.67 -3.57 8.09
N ARG A 146 -7.96 -4.81 7.68
CA ARG A 146 -9.30 -5.40 7.83
C ARG A 146 -9.53 -5.85 9.28
N ALA A 147 -10.63 -5.41 9.88
CA ALA A 147 -11.11 -5.86 11.19
C ALA A 147 -12.54 -6.38 11.04
N GLY A 148 -12.69 -7.71 10.95
CA GLY A 148 -13.97 -8.32 10.62
C GLY A 148 -14.38 -8.02 9.18
N THR A 149 -15.54 -7.37 9.00
CA THR A 149 -16.06 -6.94 7.69
C THR A 149 -15.70 -5.50 7.34
N GLU A 150 -15.03 -4.78 8.22
CA GLU A 150 -14.71 -3.37 8.01
C GLU A 150 -13.20 -3.16 7.80
N PHE A 151 -12.84 -2.02 7.20
CA PHE A 151 -11.46 -1.56 7.11
C PHE A 151 -11.25 -0.41 8.07
N LYS A 152 -10.30 -0.57 9.00
CA LYS A 152 -9.95 0.46 9.99
C LYS A 152 -8.62 1.09 9.61
N ARG A 153 -8.54 2.42 9.74
CA ARG A 153 -7.25 3.11 9.65
C ARG A 153 -6.43 2.74 10.88
N ILE A 154 -5.31 2.06 10.66
CA ILE A 154 -4.39 1.63 11.72
C ILE A 154 -3.21 2.59 11.89
N TYR A 155 -2.99 3.44 10.88
CA TYR A 155 -1.88 4.38 10.86
C TYR A 155 -2.17 5.58 9.95
N LYS A 156 -1.64 6.74 10.32
CA LYS A 156 -1.64 7.97 9.54
C LYS A 156 -0.43 8.80 9.94
N ASP A 157 0.29 9.34 8.97
CA ASP A 157 1.40 10.25 9.23
C ASP A 157 1.62 11.21 8.06
N LEU A 158 2.38 12.27 8.33
CA LEU A 158 2.82 13.21 7.32
C LEU A 158 3.67 12.48 6.29
N LEU A 159 3.41 12.80 5.01
CA LEU A 159 4.15 12.22 3.90
C LEU A 159 5.50 12.89 3.72
#